data_AF-A0A552EN58-F1
#
_entry.id   AF-A0A552EN58-F1
#
_cell.length_a   1.000
_cell.length_b   1.000
_cell.length_c   1.000
_cell.angle_alpha   90.00
_cell.angle_beta   90.00
_cell.angle_gamma   90.00
#
_symmetry.space_group_name_H-M   'P 1'
#
loop_
_entity.id
_entity.type
_entity.pdbx_description
1 polymer ?
#
loop_
_entity_poly.entity_id
_entity_poly.type
_entity_poly.pdbx_seq_one_letter_code
_entity_poly.pdbx_strand_id
1 'polypeptide(L)'
;MATTSEDVWRLLAELATAQAELTAAQKETDRQQKETERRQQETDRQLRELGKQIGGLGAKFGSFTEGLALPSMEKILRQRFGMEVISPSVRVSKDGQHLEIDVLAYTNGELNTAYIVEVKSHAREESITQLKSILQRFRSFFPEHKDKKLYGILAAVHVSPELREKILQEGFYVARIHDQVFELDIPDNFQPRPY
;
A
#
# COMPACT_ATOMS: atom_id res chain seq x y z
N MET A 1 -20.32 14.25 -76.83
CA MET A 1 -19.73 15.61 -76.83
C MET A 1 -18.23 15.44 -76.69
N ALA A 2 -17.43 16.03 -77.58
CA ALA A 2 -15.97 15.91 -77.52
C ALA A 2 -15.45 16.91 -76.46
N THR A 3 -14.70 16.41 -75.48
CA THR A 3 -14.01 17.25 -74.49
C THR A 3 -13.07 18.20 -75.23
N THR A 4 -13.26 19.49 -75.04
CA THR A 4 -12.39 20.49 -75.69
C THR A 4 -11.08 20.63 -74.92
N SER A 5 -10.03 21.14 -75.56
CA SER A 5 -8.76 21.43 -74.89
C SER A 5 -8.94 22.42 -73.72
N GLU A 6 -9.93 23.29 -73.79
CA GLU A 6 -10.30 24.25 -72.74
C GLU A 6 -10.88 23.56 -71.49
N ASP A 7 -11.69 22.52 -71.67
CA ASP A 7 -12.21 21.70 -70.57
C ASP A 7 -11.09 20.95 -69.82
N VAL A 8 -10.06 20.49 -70.55
CA VAL A 8 -8.88 19.83 -69.96
C VAL A 8 -8.07 20.82 -69.11
N TRP A 9 -7.85 22.04 -69.59
CA TRP A 9 -7.14 23.07 -68.84
C TRP A 9 -7.89 23.51 -67.59
N ARG A 10 -9.22 23.60 -67.64
CA ARG A 10 -10.05 23.88 -66.47
C ARG A 10 -9.89 22.79 -65.39
N LEU A 11 -9.98 21.51 -65.78
CA LEU A 11 -9.81 20.38 -64.86
C LEU A 11 -8.40 20.33 -64.24
N LEU A 12 -7.36 20.68 -65.00
CA LEU A 12 -5.99 20.76 -64.49
C LEU A 12 -5.83 21.88 -63.44
N ALA A 13 -6.47 23.04 -63.66
CA ALA A 13 -6.45 24.13 -62.71
C ALA A 13 -7.20 23.78 -61.40
N GLU A 14 -8.36 23.12 -61.52
CA GLU A 14 -9.12 22.61 -60.37
C GLU A 14 -8.32 21.56 -59.59
N LEU A 15 -7.66 20.63 -60.28
CA LEU A 15 -6.80 19.62 -59.65
C LEU A 15 -5.60 20.23 -58.92
N ALA A 16 -4.94 21.22 -59.52
CA ALA A 16 -3.83 21.93 -58.89
C ALA A 16 -4.28 22.67 -57.60
N THR A 17 -5.48 23.26 -57.63
CA THR A 17 -6.08 23.92 -56.46
C THR A 17 -6.40 22.90 -55.37
N ALA A 18 -7.06 21.79 -55.71
CA ALA A 18 -7.37 20.71 -54.76
C ALA A 18 -6.10 20.09 -54.14
N GLN A 19 -5.02 19.95 -54.93
CA GLN A 19 -3.73 19.44 -54.44
C GLN A 19 -3.08 20.42 -53.43
N ALA A 20 -3.16 21.72 -53.69
CA ALA A 20 -2.65 22.75 -52.79
C ALA A 20 -3.43 22.78 -51.47
N GLU A 21 -4.76 22.70 -51.53
CA GLU A 21 -5.64 22.62 -50.36
C GLU A 21 -5.37 21.36 -49.53
N LEU A 22 -5.22 20.20 -50.17
CA LEU A 22 -4.90 18.94 -49.49
C LEU A 22 -3.54 19.02 -48.77
N THR A 23 -2.54 19.62 -49.42
CA THR A 23 -1.21 19.82 -48.83
C THR A 23 -1.27 20.74 -47.61
N ALA A 24 -2.10 21.79 -47.66
CA ALA A 24 -2.32 22.68 -46.53
C ALA A 24 -3.04 21.97 -45.36
N ALA A 25 -4.09 21.20 -45.66
CA ALA A 25 -4.83 20.41 -44.67
C ALA A 25 -3.96 19.33 -44.00
N GLN A 26 -3.08 18.67 -44.75
CA GLN A 26 -2.10 17.73 -44.20
C GLN A 26 -1.13 18.42 -43.25
N LYS A 27 -0.58 19.58 -43.62
CA LYS A 27 0.32 20.35 -42.74
C LYS A 27 -0.36 20.80 -41.45
N GLU A 28 -1.63 21.18 -41.52
CA GLU A 28 -2.41 21.55 -40.34
C GLU A 28 -2.71 20.34 -39.46
N THR A 29 -3.06 19.20 -40.06
CA THR A 29 -3.24 17.93 -39.35
C THR A 29 -1.96 17.49 -38.63
N ASP A 30 -0.80 17.57 -39.29
CA ASP A 30 0.50 17.24 -38.68
C ASP A 30 0.82 18.15 -37.49
N ARG A 31 0.44 19.44 -37.55
CA ARG A 31 0.62 20.39 -36.44
C ARG A 31 -0.28 20.02 -35.26
N GLN A 32 -1.56 19.74 -35.52
CA GLN A 32 -2.51 19.35 -34.48
C GLN A 32 -2.13 18.02 -33.83
N GLN A 33 -1.63 17.06 -34.61
CA GLN A 33 -1.10 15.79 -34.08
C GLN A 33 0.10 16.04 -33.17
N LYS A 34 1.09 16.84 -33.59
CA LYS A 34 2.25 17.18 -32.75
C LYS A 34 1.86 17.92 -31.48
N GLU A 35 0.88 18.81 -31.54
CA GLU A 35 0.37 19.49 -30.35
C GLU A 35 -0.35 18.53 -29.41
N THR A 36 -1.16 17.62 -29.95
CA THR A 36 -1.84 16.58 -29.18
C THR A 36 -0.86 15.65 -28.50
N GLU A 37 0.18 15.20 -29.20
CA GLU A 37 1.27 14.38 -28.62
C GLU A 37 1.97 15.10 -27.47
N ARG A 38 2.25 16.40 -27.61
CA ARG A 38 2.85 17.21 -26.54
C ARG A 38 1.94 17.31 -25.32
N ARG A 39 0.66 17.61 -25.52
CA ARG A 39 -0.34 17.68 -24.43
C ARG A 39 -0.49 16.32 -23.73
N GLN A 40 -0.46 15.23 -24.48
CA GLN A 40 -0.52 13.88 -23.93
C GLN A 40 0.71 13.58 -23.06
N GLN A 41 1.92 13.89 -23.54
CA GLN A 41 3.15 13.72 -22.76
C GLN A 41 3.16 14.55 -21.48
N GLU A 42 2.63 15.77 -21.53
CA GLU A 42 2.50 16.63 -20.35
C GLU A 42 1.48 16.05 -19.35
N THR A 43 0.34 15.58 -19.84
CA THR A 43 -0.68 14.91 -19.02
C THR A 43 -0.13 13.66 -18.33
N ASP A 44 0.59 12.81 -19.07
CA ASP A 44 1.22 11.61 -18.52
C ASP A 44 2.24 11.96 -17.43
N ARG A 45 2.98 13.05 -17.59
CA ARG A 45 3.92 13.53 -16.58
C ARG A 45 3.19 14.01 -15.32
N GLN A 46 2.13 14.81 -15.48
CA GLN A 46 1.31 15.29 -14.37
C GLN A 46 0.66 14.12 -13.60
N LEU A 47 0.15 13.10 -14.30
CA LEU A 47 -0.41 11.90 -13.68
C LEU A 47 0.63 11.12 -12.87
N ARG A 48 1.86 11.00 -13.37
CA ARG A 48 2.95 10.35 -12.61
C ARG A 48 3.34 11.14 -11.38
N GLU A 49 3.42 12.47 -11.48
CA GLU A 49 3.73 13.34 -10.34
C GLU A 49 2.63 13.29 -9.28
N LEU A 50 1.37 13.32 -9.69
CA LEU A 50 0.21 13.14 -8.82
C LEU A 50 0.24 11.77 -8.13
N GLY A 51 0.52 10.70 -8.87
CA GLY A 51 0.66 9.34 -8.31
C GLY A 51 1.74 9.27 -7.22
N LYS A 52 2.89 9.95 -7.42
CA LYS A 52 3.96 10.05 -6.41
C LYS A 52 3.51 10.82 -5.17
N GLN A 53 2.80 11.94 -5.35
CA GLN A 53 2.28 12.74 -4.23
C GLN A 53 1.23 11.97 -3.41
N ILE A 54 0.29 11.32 -4.09
CA ILE A 54 -0.73 10.47 -3.43
C ILE A 54 -0.07 9.31 -2.67
N GLY A 55 0.90 8.63 -3.29
CA GLY A 55 1.66 7.58 -2.61
C GLY A 55 2.41 8.09 -1.38
N GLY A 56 3.03 9.28 -1.48
CA GLY A 56 3.71 9.93 -0.36
C GLY A 56 2.78 10.31 0.79
N LEU A 57 1.53 10.69 0.50
CA LEU A 57 0.52 10.93 1.53
C LEU A 57 0.11 9.63 2.24
N GLY A 58 -0.07 8.53 1.51
CA GLY A 58 -0.38 7.22 2.09
C GLY A 58 0.68 6.75 3.09
N ALA A 59 1.97 6.88 2.74
CA ALA A 59 3.08 6.52 3.63
C ALA A 59 3.09 7.36 4.92
N LYS A 60 2.85 8.68 4.81
CA LYS A 60 2.76 9.57 5.98
C LYS A 60 1.60 9.20 6.90
N PHE A 61 0.44 8.84 6.35
CA PHE A 61 -0.72 8.37 7.13
C PHE A 61 -0.44 7.07 7.89
N GLY A 62 0.31 6.13 7.29
CA GLY A 62 0.81 4.93 7.97
C GLY A 62 1.67 5.29 9.18
N SER A 63 2.75 6.05 8.95
CA SER A 63 3.67 6.48 10.01
C SER A 63 3.00 7.27 11.14
N PHE A 64 1.97 8.06 10.82
CA PHE A 64 1.18 8.78 11.81
C PHE A 64 0.32 7.83 12.65
N THR A 65 -0.28 6.82 12.02
CA THR A 65 -1.08 5.81 12.71
C THR A 65 -0.23 4.98 13.66
N GLU A 66 0.97 4.57 13.21
CA GLU A 66 1.98 3.92 14.06
C GLU A 66 2.37 4.82 15.24
N GLY A 67 2.65 6.10 14.99
CA GLY A 67 3.00 7.07 16.03
C GLY A 67 1.90 7.28 17.09
N LEU A 68 0.63 7.18 16.70
CA LEU A 68 -0.50 7.20 17.65
C LEU A 68 -0.71 5.86 18.36
N ALA A 69 -0.43 4.75 17.68
CA ALA A 69 -0.62 3.41 18.24
C ALA A 69 0.41 3.08 19.32
N LEU A 70 1.67 3.48 19.12
CA LEU A 70 2.80 3.05 19.94
C LEU A 70 2.61 3.28 21.45
N PRO A 71 2.23 4.48 21.95
CA PRO A 71 2.08 4.69 23.39
C PRO A 71 1.01 3.81 24.04
N SER A 72 -0.06 3.53 23.30
CA SER A 72 -1.15 2.66 23.77
C SER A 72 -0.75 1.19 23.71
N MET A 73 -0.09 0.79 22.62
CA MET A 73 0.42 -0.56 22.46
C MET A 73 1.49 -0.90 23.49
N GLU A 74 2.40 0.03 23.82
CA GLU A 74 3.37 -0.16 24.89
C GLU A 74 2.70 -0.46 26.23
N LYS A 75 1.62 0.27 26.57
CA LYS A 75 0.85 0.02 27.79
C LYS A 75 0.22 -1.37 27.77
N ILE A 76 -0.45 -1.75 26.67
CA ILE A 76 -1.05 -3.08 26.53
C ILE A 76 0.02 -4.18 26.66
N LEU A 77 1.12 -4.06 25.92
CA LEU A 77 2.21 -5.05 25.89
C LEU A 77 2.86 -5.21 27.27
N ARG A 78 3.10 -4.13 28.01
CA ARG A 78 3.65 -4.21 29.37
C ARG A 78 2.65 -4.73 30.38
N GLN A 79 1.46 -4.12 30.44
CA GLN A 79 0.54 -4.33 31.56
C GLN A 79 -0.29 -5.59 31.40
N ARG A 80 -0.74 -5.92 30.18
CA ARG A 80 -1.58 -7.09 29.93
C ARG A 80 -0.75 -8.30 29.53
N PHE A 81 0.31 -8.10 28.75
CA PHE A 81 1.12 -9.21 28.23
C PHE A 81 2.46 -9.42 28.94
N GLY A 82 2.88 -8.53 29.85
CA GLY A 82 4.12 -8.71 30.62
C GLY A 82 5.40 -8.62 29.76
N MET A 83 5.37 -7.88 28.65
CA MET A 83 6.53 -7.70 27.80
C MET A 83 7.55 -6.73 28.43
N GLU A 84 8.81 -7.13 28.49
CA GLU A 84 9.90 -6.34 29.06
C GLU A 84 10.59 -5.48 28.00
N VAL A 85 10.84 -6.07 26.83
CA VAL A 85 11.44 -5.40 25.68
C VAL A 85 10.34 -5.05 24.69
N ILE A 86 10.30 -3.80 24.26
CA ILE A 86 9.39 -3.30 23.23
C ILE A 86 10.20 -2.44 22.27
N SER A 87 10.24 -2.83 21.01
CA SER A 87 11.05 -2.24 19.95
C SER A 87 10.16 -1.84 18.79
N PRO A 88 9.89 -0.53 18.59
CA PRO A 88 9.19 -0.05 17.41
C PRO A 88 10.09 -0.05 16.16
N SER A 89 9.46 -0.10 14.99
CA SER A 89 10.08 0.08 13.67
C SER A 89 11.29 -0.83 13.42
N VAL A 90 11.15 -2.12 13.73
CA VAL A 90 12.22 -3.11 13.57
C VAL A 90 12.34 -3.48 12.10
N ARG A 91 13.54 -3.26 11.54
CA ARG A 91 13.88 -3.59 10.16
C ARG A 91 15.12 -4.46 10.14
N VAL A 92 15.05 -5.59 9.45
CA VAL A 92 16.16 -6.54 9.32
C VAL A 92 16.32 -6.96 7.86
N SER A 93 17.59 -7.03 7.44
CA SER A 93 17.97 -7.50 6.11
C SER A 93 18.90 -8.70 6.27
N LYS A 94 18.57 -9.82 5.62
CA LYS A 94 19.33 -11.07 5.70
C LYS A 94 19.21 -11.83 4.38
N ASP A 95 20.33 -12.27 3.83
CA ASP A 95 20.39 -13.05 2.58
C ASP A 95 19.61 -12.42 1.41
N GLY A 96 19.67 -11.09 1.27
CA GLY A 96 18.94 -10.33 0.24
C GLY A 96 17.43 -10.22 0.47
N GLN A 97 16.92 -10.74 1.59
CA GLN A 97 15.54 -10.58 2.00
C GLN A 97 15.40 -9.51 3.07
N HIS A 98 14.24 -8.87 3.10
CA HIS A 98 13.90 -7.84 4.07
C HIS A 98 12.66 -8.27 4.87
N LEU A 99 12.65 -7.89 6.15
CA LEU A 99 11.50 -8.00 7.02
C LEU A 99 11.39 -6.70 7.83
N GLU A 100 10.18 -6.14 7.84
CA GLU A 100 9.80 -4.98 8.61
C GLU A 100 8.68 -5.37 9.57
N ILE A 101 8.78 -4.89 10.80
CA ILE A 101 7.86 -5.16 11.90
C ILE A 101 7.60 -3.83 12.59
N ASP A 102 6.33 -3.43 12.69
CA ASP A 102 5.97 -2.15 13.28
C ASP A 102 6.30 -2.11 14.78
N VAL A 103 5.97 -3.18 15.52
CA VAL A 103 6.44 -3.37 16.90
C VAL A 103 6.78 -4.83 17.16
N LEU A 104 8.00 -5.07 17.60
CA LEU A 104 8.44 -6.33 18.20
C LEU A 104 8.48 -6.17 19.72
N ALA A 105 7.78 -7.04 20.44
CA ALA A 105 7.83 -7.07 21.88
C ALA A 105 8.13 -8.48 22.39
N TYR A 106 8.97 -8.61 23.41
CA TYR A 106 9.28 -9.93 23.98
C TYR A 106 9.69 -9.83 25.45
N THR A 107 9.62 -10.99 26.12
CA THR A 107 10.24 -11.21 27.42
C THR A 107 10.93 -12.57 27.46
N ASN A 108 11.87 -12.73 28.38
CA ASN A 108 12.60 -13.97 28.65
C ASN A 108 12.07 -14.64 29.92
N GLY A 109 12.75 -15.68 30.40
CA GLY A 109 12.41 -16.32 31.68
C GLY A 109 11.16 -17.18 31.61
N GLU A 110 10.30 -17.12 32.63
CA GLU A 110 9.14 -18.01 32.78
C GLU A 110 8.11 -17.84 31.65
N LEU A 111 7.81 -16.60 31.25
CA LEU A 111 6.83 -16.33 30.21
C LEU A 111 7.37 -16.65 28.80
N ASN A 112 8.67 -16.45 28.56
CA ASN A 112 9.40 -16.69 27.30
C ASN A 112 8.56 -16.52 26.02
N THR A 113 8.04 -15.31 25.80
CA THR A 113 7.05 -15.02 24.74
C THR A 113 7.48 -13.81 23.91
N ALA A 114 7.11 -13.80 22.64
CA ALA A 114 7.24 -12.69 21.71
C ALA A 114 5.88 -12.37 21.05
N TYR A 115 5.65 -11.08 20.81
CA TYR A 115 4.51 -10.54 20.09
C TYR A 115 5.00 -9.70 18.91
N ILE A 116 4.37 -9.91 17.76
CA ILE A 116 4.49 -9.07 16.58
C ILE A 116 3.22 -8.24 16.46
N VAL A 117 3.37 -6.92 16.43
CA VAL A 117 2.25 -6.00 16.19
C VAL A 117 2.40 -5.42 14.79
N GLU A 118 1.35 -5.52 14.00
CA GLU A 118 1.19 -4.82 12.73
C GLU A 118 0.10 -3.75 12.90
N VAL A 119 0.40 -2.52 12.50
CA VAL A 119 -0.46 -1.35 12.66
C VAL A 119 -1.02 -0.92 11.30
N LYS A 120 -2.35 -0.74 11.22
CA LYS A 120 -3.04 -0.30 10.00
C LYS A 120 -3.96 0.88 10.27
N SER A 121 -3.97 1.87 9.40
CA SER A 121 -5.05 2.88 9.43
C SER A 121 -6.40 2.22 9.10
N HIS A 122 -6.42 1.32 8.11
CA HIS A 122 -7.59 0.53 7.74
C HIS A 122 -7.16 -0.91 7.56
N ALA A 123 -7.66 -1.81 8.41
CA ALA A 123 -7.42 -3.23 8.26
C ALA A 123 -8.15 -3.75 7.01
N ARG A 124 -7.47 -4.64 6.28
CA ARG A 124 -8.03 -5.39 5.15
C ARG A 124 -7.64 -6.86 5.25
N GLU A 125 -8.20 -7.72 4.41
CA GLU A 125 -7.82 -9.14 4.37
C GLU A 125 -6.33 -9.35 4.07
N GLU A 126 -5.73 -8.48 3.25
CA GLU A 126 -4.29 -8.52 3.00
C GLU A 126 -3.48 -8.24 4.27
N SER A 127 -4.02 -7.51 5.24
CA SER A 127 -3.35 -7.24 6.52
C SER A 127 -3.21 -8.52 7.36
N ILE A 128 -4.20 -9.41 7.32
CA ILE A 128 -4.15 -10.73 7.97
C ILE A 128 -3.05 -11.57 7.32
N THR A 129 -3.06 -11.64 5.98
CA THR A 129 -2.09 -12.41 5.20
C THR A 129 -0.66 -11.89 5.43
N GLN A 130 -0.49 -10.57 5.51
CA GLN A 130 0.78 -9.92 5.80
C GLN A 130 1.31 -10.32 7.19
N LEU A 131 0.51 -10.14 8.24
CA LEU A 131 0.93 -10.49 9.61
C LEU A 131 1.26 -11.98 9.72
N LYS A 132 0.47 -12.85 9.10
CA LYS A 132 0.74 -14.30 9.02
C LYS A 132 2.09 -14.60 8.36
N SER A 133 2.41 -13.92 7.25
CA SER A 133 3.69 -14.07 6.56
C SER A 133 4.87 -13.62 7.43
N ILE A 134 4.72 -12.50 8.16
CA ILE A 134 5.73 -12.01 9.10
C ILE A 134 6.00 -13.06 10.18
N LEU A 135 4.95 -13.57 10.83
CA LEU A 135 5.07 -14.57 11.89
C LEU A 135 5.75 -15.86 11.42
N GLN A 136 5.39 -16.36 10.22
CA GLN A 136 5.99 -17.57 9.65
C GLN A 136 7.49 -17.41 9.35
N ARG A 137 7.92 -16.20 8.96
CA ARG A 137 9.32 -15.91 8.60
C ARG A 137 10.15 -15.45 9.79
N PHE A 138 9.52 -14.99 10.87
CA PHE A 138 10.15 -14.31 12.00
C PHE A 138 11.38 -15.05 12.52
N ARG A 139 11.27 -16.35 12.83
CA ARG A 139 12.38 -17.13 13.41
C ARG A 139 13.57 -17.31 12.46
N SER A 140 13.39 -17.20 11.15
CA SER A 140 14.50 -17.23 10.19
C SER A 140 15.36 -15.95 10.26
N PHE A 141 14.71 -14.83 10.57
CA PHE A 141 15.37 -13.53 10.75
C PHE A 141 15.90 -13.35 12.18
N PHE A 142 15.18 -13.84 13.18
CA PHE A 142 15.50 -13.72 14.62
C PHE A 142 15.67 -15.10 15.28
N PRO A 143 16.72 -15.87 14.95
CA PRO A 143 16.94 -17.21 15.49
C PRO A 143 17.11 -17.24 17.02
N GLU A 144 17.52 -16.13 17.64
CA GLU A 144 17.60 -15.92 19.09
C GLU A 144 16.24 -16.02 19.80
N HIS A 145 15.14 -15.97 19.05
CA HIS A 145 13.77 -16.07 19.56
C HIS A 145 13.10 -17.41 19.22
N LYS A 146 13.86 -18.41 18.72
CA LYS A 146 13.31 -19.69 18.25
C LYS A 146 12.46 -20.44 19.29
N ASP A 147 12.84 -20.37 20.57
CA ASP A 147 12.19 -21.11 21.65
C ASP A 147 11.05 -20.32 22.31
N LYS A 148 10.77 -19.10 21.85
CA LYS A 148 9.68 -18.27 22.36
C LYS A 148 8.35 -18.69 21.78
N LYS A 149 7.30 -18.63 22.60
CA LYS A 149 5.93 -18.58 22.09
C LYS A 149 5.77 -17.30 21.27
N LEU A 150 5.20 -17.40 20.08
CA LEU A 150 5.08 -16.28 19.15
C LEU A 150 3.61 -16.02 18.83
N TYR A 151 3.17 -14.77 18.99
CA TYR A 151 1.79 -14.35 18.76
C TYR A 151 1.73 -13.09 17.89
N GLY A 152 0.63 -12.93 17.16
CA GLY A 152 0.35 -11.76 16.34
C GLY A 152 -0.73 -10.86 16.94
N ILE A 153 -0.56 -9.54 16.81
CA ILE A 153 -1.55 -8.52 17.10
C ILE A 153 -1.76 -7.67 15.85
N LEU A 154 -3.00 -7.58 15.38
CA LEU A 154 -3.39 -6.61 14.35
C LEU A 154 -4.02 -5.39 15.04
N ALA A 155 -3.30 -4.27 15.03
CA ALA A 155 -3.79 -2.99 15.54
C ALA A 155 -4.34 -2.15 14.39
N ALA A 156 -5.60 -1.70 14.48
CA ALA A 156 -6.17 -0.85 13.44
C ALA A 156 -7.07 0.28 13.95
N VAL A 157 -7.03 1.43 13.27
CA VAL A 157 -7.97 2.55 13.52
C VAL A 157 -9.37 2.15 13.05
N HIS A 158 -9.46 1.56 11.86
CA HIS A 158 -10.72 1.04 11.31
C HIS A 158 -10.61 -0.45 10.98
N VAL A 159 -11.57 -1.22 11.47
CA VAL A 159 -11.76 -2.64 11.18
C VAL A 159 -13.28 -2.90 11.10
N SER A 160 -13.74 -3.61 10.07
CA SER A 160 -15.15 -4.00 9.98
C SER A 160 -15.45 -5.16 10.95
N PRO A 161 -16.70 -5.34 11.40
CA PRO A 161 -17.07 -6.46 12.26
C PRO A 161 -16.73 -7.83 11.64
N GLU A 162 -16.96 -7.99 10.33
CA GLU A 162 -16.68 -9.25 9.63
C GLU A 162 -15.18 -9.53 9.57
N LEU A 163 -14.37 -8.49 9.32
CA LEU A 163 -12.92 -8.64 9.29
C LEU A 163 -12.35 -8.90 10.68
N ARG A 164 -12.90 -8.25 11.72
CA ARG A 164 -12.56 -8.54 13.12
C ARG A 164 -12.71 -10.02 13.43
N GLU A 165 -13.85 -10.62 13.09
CA GLU A 165 -14.07 -12.05 13.29
C GLU A 165 -13.05 -12.92 12.54
N LYS A 166 -12.71 -12.56 11.29
CA LYS A 166 -11.67 -13.28 10.53
C LYS A 166 -10.29 -13.18 11.20
N ILE A 167 -9.92 -12.02 11.73
CA ILE A 167 -8.64 -11.84 12.44
C ILE A 167 -8.59 -12.75 13.68
N LEU A 168 -9.68 -12.78 14.45
CA LEU A 168 -9.79 -13.64 15.63
C LEU A 168 -9.78 -15.13 15.26
N GLN A 169 -10.44 -15.53 14.17
CA GLN A 169 -10.45 -16.92 13.69
C GLN A 169 -9.07 -17.41 13.25
N GLU A 170 -8.22 -16.53 12.72
CA GLU A 170 -6.80 -16.85 12.45
C GLU A 170 -5.96 -16.95 13.73
N GLY A 171 -6.53 -16.58 14.88
CA GLY A 171 -5.89 -16.62 16.19
C GLY A 171 -5.01 -15.41 16.48
N PHE A 172 -5.24 -14.29 15.79
CA PHE A 172 -4.58 -13.01 16.07
C PHE A 172 -5.39 -12.19 17.07
N TYR A 173 -4.68 -11.48 17.94
CA TYR A 173 -5.31 -10.45 18.75
C TYR A 173 -5.72 -9.27 17.85
N VAL A 174 -6.84 -8.62 18.17
CA VAL A 174 -7.25 -7.35 17.56
C VAL A 174 -7.04 -6.24 18.59
N ALA A 175 -6.42 -5.15 18.17
CA ALA A 175 -6.40 -3.90 18.92
C ALA A 175 -7.07 -2.79 18.09
N ARG A 176 -7.99 -2.05 18.69
CA ARG A 176 -8.74 -0.97 18.03
C ARG A 176 -8.62 0.34 18.78
N ILE A 177 -8.78 1.46 18.07
CA ILE A 177 -8.87 2.75 18.73
C ILE A 177 -10.22 2.91 19.45
N HIS A 178 -10.17 3.31 20.72
CA HIS A 178 -11.28 3.73 21.56
C HIS A 178 -10.81 4.94 22.39
N ASP A 179 -11.56 6.04 22.39
CA ASP A 179 -11.19 7.27 23.11
C ASP A 179 -9.73 7.72 22.92
N GLN A 180 -9.26 7.70 21.67
CA GLN A 180 -7.90 8.09 21.25
C GLN A 180 -6.76 7.17 21.72
N VAL A 181 -7.08 6.04 22.36
CA VAL A 181 -6.11 5.01 22.75
C VAL A 181 -6.46 3.67 22.11
N PHE A 182 -5.46 2.80 21.93
CA PHE A 182 -5.73 1.43 21.51
C PHE A 182 -6.13 0.56 22.70
N GLU A 183 -7.10 -0.33 22.46
CA GLU A 183 -7.56 -1.35 23.39
C GLU A 183 -7.71 -2.70 22.70
N LEU A 184 -7.55 -3.79 23.44
CA LEU A 184 -7.77 -5.15 22.92
C LEU A 184 -9.27 -5.39 22.71
N ASP A 185 -9.61 -5.84 21.51
CA ASP A 185 -10.98 -6.14 21.09
C ASP A 185 -11.11 -7.64 20.77
N ILE A 186 -11.16 -8.43 21.85
CA ILE A 186 -11.22 -9.89 21.82
C ILE A 186 -12.35 -10.36 22.73
N PRO A 187 -13.00 -11.50 22.45
CA PRO A 187 -13.94 -12.11 23.41
C PRO A 187 -13.18 -12.70 24.62
N ASP A 188 -13.88 -12.84 25.76
CA ASP A 188 -13.29 -13.32 27.02
C ASP A 188 -12.62 -14.71 26.93
N ASN A 189 -13.13 -15.57 26.05
CA ASN A 189 -12.64 -16.94 25.85
C ASN A 189 -11.69 -17.07 24.64
N PHE A 190 -11.17 -15.97 24.12
CA PHE A 190 -10.27 -15.98 22.98
C PHE A 190 -9.01 -16.83 23.24
N GLN A 191 -8.66 -17.69 22.29
CA GLN A 191 -7.45 -18.50 22.32
C GLN A 191 -6.54 -18.11 21.15
N PRO A 192 -5.41 -17.43 21.40
CA PRO A 192 -4.51 -17.03 20.34
C PRO A 192 -3.78 -18.23 19.73
N ARG A 193 -3.47 -18.13 18.44
CA ARG A 193 -2.70 -19.16 17.74
C ARG A 193 -1.19 -18.92 17.94
N PRO A 194 -0.44 -19.90 18.45
CA PRO A 194 1.02 -19.83 18.47
C PRO A 194 1.59 -20.13 17.08
N TYR A 195 2.66 -19.43 16.70
CA TYR A 195 3.41 -19.61 15.46
C TYR A 195 4.84 -20.09 15.70
#